data_AF-A0A9X2SX90-F1
#
_entry.id   AF-A0A9X2SX90-F1
#
_cell.length_a   1.000
_cell.length_b   1.000
_cell.length_c   1.000
_cell.angle_alpha   90.00
_cell.angle_beta   90.00
_cell.angle_gamma   90.00
#
_symmetry.space_group_name_H-M   'P 1'
#
loop_
_entity.id
_entity.type
_entity.pdbx_description
1 polymer ?
#
loop_
_entity_poly.entity_id
_entity_poly.type
_entity_poly.pdbx_seq_one_letter_code
_entity_poly.pdbx_strand_id
1 'polypeptide(L)' 'RLTTTLYNSGTWGTTVEEQANVCLALLKGYSASFIDHGEKQQHVQEVLRRCRDALDSLPSSLLKLRLLTACYGEVFDEP' A
#
# COMPACT_ATOMS: atom_id res chain seq x y z
N ARG A 1 -14.62 -1.17 0.88
CA ARG A 1 -15.31 -0.73 -0.36
C ARG A 1 -14.62 0.45 -1.05
N LEU A 2 -14.03 1.44 -0.34
CA LEU A 2 -13.28 2.55 -0.99
C LEU A 2 -11.90 2.14 -1.56
N THR A 3 -11.21 1.21 -0.90
CA THR A 3 -9.88 0.72 -1.30
C THR A 3 -9.89 0.02 -2.66
N THR A 4 -10.88 -0.82 -2.89
CA THR A 4 -11.06 -1.51 -4.19
C THR A 4 -11.36 -0.51 -5.31
N THR A 5 -12.08 0.57 -5.03
CA THR A 5 -12.37 1.61 -6.03
C THR A 5 -11.12 2.42 -6.40
N LEU A 6 -10.27 2.75 -5.42
CA LEU A 6 -8.98 3.43 -5.64
C LEU A 6 -7.98 2.53 -6.38
N TYR A 7 -7.99 1.23 -6.10
CA TYR A 7 -7.18 0.26 -6.82
C TYR A 7 -7.64 0.15 -8.28
N ASN A 8 -8.96 0.04 -8.50
CA ASN A 8 -9.55 -0.10 -9.84
C ASN A 8 -9.57 1.19 -10.66
N SER A 9 -9.49 2.37 -10.04
CA SER A 9 -9.45 3.64 -10.76
C SER A 9 -8.13 3.87 -11.48
N GLY A 10 -7.07 3.10 -11.18
CA GLY A 10 -5.77 3.24 -11.83
C GLY A 10 -5.11 4.60 -11.58
N THR A 11 -5.63 5.38 -10.63
CA THR A 11 -5.10 6.70 -10.27
C THR A 11 -3.93 6.52 -9.32
N TRP A 12 -2.78 6.12 -9.88
CA TRP A 12 -1.55 5.91 -9.12
C TRP A 12 -0.79 7.20 -8.85
N GLY A 13 -1.24 8.35 -9.34
CA GLY A 13 -0.48 9.60 -9.26
C GLY A 13 0.68 9.63 -10.26
N THR A 14 1.15 10.83 -10.57
CA THR A 14 2.19 11.08 -11.57
C THR A 14 3.58 11.15 -10.94
N THR A 15 3.65 11.51 -9.66
CA THR A 15 4.90 11.60 -8.90
C THR A 15 5.08 10.41 -7.98
N VAL A 16 6.33 10.11 -7.63
CA VAL A 16 6.68 9.03 -6.70
C VAL A 16 6.05 9.28 -5.31
N GLU A 17 5.88 10.55 -4.91
CA GLU A 17 5.22 10.90 -3.66
C GLU A 17 3.70 10.64 -3.69
N GLU A 18 3.03 10.94 -4.81
CA GLU A 18 1.62 10.60 -4.99
C GLU A 18 1.42 9.08 -5.01
N GLN A 19 2.30 8.35 -5.71
CA GLN A 19 2.29 6.89 -5.75
C GLN A 19 2.43 6.30 -4.36
N ALA A 20 3.36 6.82 -3.54
CA ALA A 20 3.52 6.39 -2.15
C ALA A 20 2.31 6.73 -1.28
N ASN A 21 1.68 7.89 -1.46
CA ASN A 21 0.46 8.23 -0.72
C ASN A 21 -0.73 7.34 -1.09
N VAL A 22 -0.91 7.02 -2.37
CA VAL A 22 -1.93 6.09 -2.86
C VAL A 22 -1.68 4.69 -2.30
N CYS A 23 -0.44 4.22 -2.36
CA CYS A 23 0.01 2.96 -1.78
C CYS A 23 -0.28 2.88 -0.27
N LEU A 24 0.04 3.94 0.48
CA LEU A 24 -0.21 4.02 1.93
C LEU A 24 -1.70 3.94 2.25
N ALA A 25 -2.53 4.64 1.49
CA ALA A 25 -3.99 4.62 1.65
C ALA A 25 -4.58 3.24 1.31
N LEU A 26 -4.05 2.59 0.27
CA LEU A 26 -4.44 1.25 -0.12
C LEU A 26 -4.12 0.24 0.98
N LEU A 27 -2.86 0.18 1.45
CA LEU A 27 -2.45 -0.73 2.52
C LEU A 27 -3.29 -0.54 3.79
N LYS A 28 -3.46 0.70 4.27
CA LYS A 28 -4.28 0.98 5.45
C LYS A 28 -5.74 0.57 5.29
N GLY A 29 -6.31 0.75 4.11
CA GLY A 29 -7.70 0.35 3.86
C GLY A 29 -7.88 -1.14 3.61
N TYR A 30 -6.83 -1.86 3.20
CA TYR A 30 -6.80 -3.32 3.20
C TYR A 30 -6.66 -3.84 4.63
N SER A 31 -5.76 -3.30 5.44
CA SER A 31 -5.61 -3.57 6.88
C SER A 31 -6.95 -3.48 7.64
N ALA A 32 -7.71 -2.40 7.42
CA ALA A 32 -8.98 -2.15 8.08
C ALA A 32 -10.10 -3.14 7.67
N SER A 33 -9.96 -3.86 6.55
CA SER A 33 -10.90 -4.94 6.20
C SER A 33 -10.42 -6.25 6.83
N PHE A 34 -10.87 -6.52 8.05
CA PHE A 34 -10.49 -7.65 8.92
C PHE A 34 -10.68 -9.08 8.32
N ILE A 35 -11.22 -9.23 7.11
CA ILE A 35 -11.61 -10.55 6.56
C ILE A 35 -10.70 -10.93 5.39
N ASP A 36 -9.92 -11.99 5.58
CA ASP A 36 -9.05 -12.59 4.56
C ASP A 36 -9.75 -13.80 3.92
N HIS A 37 -10.08 -13.64 2.64
CA HIS A 37 -10.29 -14.73 1.70
C HIS A 37 -9.20 -14.53 0.64
N GLY A 38 -8.32 -15.50 0.43
CA GLY A 38 -7.00 -15.39 -0.24
C GLY A 38 -6.84 -14.54 -1.52
N GLU A 39 -7.93 -14.08 -2.16
CA GLU A 39 -7.91 -13.00 -3.15
C GLU A 39 -7.38 -11.68 -2.60
N LYS A 40 -7.68 -11.35 -1.33
CA LYS A 40 -7.22 -10.11 -0.68
C LYS A 40 -5.70 -10.10 -0.53
N GLN A 41 -5.12 -11.24 -0.16
CA GLN A 41 -3.68 -11.40 0.02
C GLN A 41 -2.90 -11.17 -1.30
N GLN A 42 -3.43 -11.64 -2.43
CA GLN A 42 -2.83 -11.36 -3.74
C GLN A 42 -2.83 -9.87 -4.09
N HIS A 43 -3.93 -9.15 -3.80
CA HIS A 43 -4.00 -7.71 -4.04
C HIS A 43 -3.07 -6.92 -3.11
N VAL A 44 -2.95 -7.34 -1.85
CA VAL A 44 -2.00 -6.72 -0.90
C VAL A 44 -0.55 -6.94 -1.36
N GLN A 45 -0.20 -8.14 -1.83
CA GLN A 45 1.13 -8.43 -2.37
C GLN A 45 1.47 -7.58 -3.61
N GLU A 46 0.53 -7.39 -4.53
CA GLU A 46 0.68 -6.51 -5.69
C GLU A 46 0.92 -5.05 -5.24
N VAL A 47 0.13 -4.56 -4.27
CA VAL A 47 0.29 -3.23 -3.70
C VAL A 47 1.64 -3.10 -2.99
N LEU A 48 2.05 -4.08 -2.19
CA LEU A 48 3.36 -4.11 -1.51
C LEU A 48 4.54 -4.08 -2.50
N ARG A 49 4.42 -4.81 -3.62
CA ARG A 49 5.42 -4.78 -4.68
C ARG A 49 5.57 -3.37 -5.26
N ARG A 50 4.45 -2.72 -5.59
CA ARG A 50 4.44 -1.32 -6.05
C ARG A 50 4.94 -0.33 -4.99
N CYS A 51 4.62 -0.59 -3.72
CA CYS A 51 5.16 0.19 -2.60
C CYS A 51 6.68 0.11 -2.58
N ARG A 52 7.25 -1.08 -2.77
CA ARG A 52 8.70 -1.30 -2.77
C ARG A 52 9.39 -0.57 -3.92
N ASP A 53 8.81 -0.60 -5.11
CA ASP A 53 9.32 0.13 -6.28
C ASP A 53 9.29 1.66 -6.05
N ALA A 54 8.19 2.16 -5.46
CA ALA A 54 8.08 3.56 -5.06
C ALA A 54 9.09 3.90 -3.95
N LEU A 55 9.29 3.02 -2.97
CA LEU A 55 10.21 3.19 -1.85
C LEU A 55 11.67 3.27 -2.31
N ASP A 56 12.03 2.50 -3.33
CA ASP A 56 13.37 2.51 -3.93
C ASP A 56 13.64 3.84 -4.67
N SER A 57 12.62 4.35 -5.35
CA SER A 57 12.66 5.63 -6.07
C SER A 57 12.55 6.85 -5.15
N LEU A 58 12.01 6.69 -3.93
CA LEU A 58 11.81 7.77 -2.98
C LEU A 58 13.11 8.14 -2.25
N PRO A 59 13.49 9.43 -2.21
CA PRO A 59 14.56 9.89 -1.34
C PRO A 59 14.19 9.67 0.13
N SER A 60 15.20 9.64 1.01
CA SER A 60 14.99 9.51 2.46
C SER A 60 14.11 10.63 2.99
N SER A 61 12.84 10.33 3.22
CA SER A 61 11.80 11.27 3.62
C SER A 61 10.86 10.66 4.66
N LEU A 62 10.09 11.51 5.34
CA LEU A 62 9.09 11.07 6.31
C LEU A 62 8.00 10.20 5.65
N LEU A 63 7.75 10.42 4.36
CA LEU A 63 6.84 9.61 3.55
C LEU A 63 7.38 8.19 3.35
N LYS A 64 8.68 8.06 3.04
CA LYS A 64 9.36 6.75 2.94
C LYS A 64 9.26 5.95 4.24
N LEU A 65 9.45 6.62 5.37
CA LEU A 65 9.35 6.00 6.70
C LEU A 65 7.92 5.54 7.01
N ARG A 66 6.90 6.37 6.72
CA ARG A 66 5.49 6.01 6.88
C ARG A 66 5.07 4.84 5.98
N LEU A 67 5.56 4.81 4.74
CA LEU A 67 5.30 3.71 3.80
C LEU A 67 5.92 2.41 4.31
N LEU A 68 7.17 2.46 4.77
CA LEU A 68 7.87 1.32 5.39
C LEU A 68 7.11 0.77 6.60
N THR A 69 6.68 1.64 7.52
CA THR A 69 5.90 1.22 8.70
C THR A 69 4.59 0.57 8.31
N ALA A 70 3.88 1.11 7.31
CA ALA A 70 2.65 0.49 6.82
C ALA A 70 2.88 -0.85 6.13
N CYS A 71 3.95 -0.98 5.33
CA CYS A 71 4.32 -2.25 4.71
C CYS A 71 4.71 -3.30 5.76
N TYR A 72 5.45 -2.91 6.80
CA TYR A 72 5.81 -3.80 7.90
C TYR A 72 4.59 -4.22 8.72
N GLY A 73 3.63 -3.32 8.96
CA GLY A 73 2.36 -3.65 9.60
C GLY A 73 1.63 -4.75 8.85
N GLU A 74 1.43 -4.61 7.54
CA GLU A 74 0.71 -5.64 6.76
C GLU A 74 1.45 -6.99 6.64
N VAL A 75 2.76 -7.04 6.89
CA VAL A 75 3.57 -8.27 6.82
C VAL A 75 3.71 -8.95 8.19
N PHE A 76 3.63 -8.19 9.28
CA PHE A 76 3.89 -8.65 10.65
C PHE A 76 2.70 -8.51 11.60
N ASP A 77 1.52 -8.06 11.14
CA ASP A 77 0.25 -8.27 11.85
C ASP A 77 -0.14 -9.76 11.73
N GLU A 78 0.68 -10.63 12.31
CA GLU A 78 0.22 -11.93 12.77
C GLU A 78 -0.47 -11.73 14.13
N PRO A 79 -1.63 -12.38 14.35
CA PRO A 79 -2.54 -12.12 15.48
C PRO A 79 -1.97 -12.36 16.88
#